data_AF-A0A9W8K2I3-F1
#
_entry.id   AF-A0A9W8K2I3-F1
#
_cell.length_a   1.000
_cell.length_b   1.000
_cell.length_c   1.000
_cell.angle_alpha   90.00
_cell.angle_beta   90.00
_cell.angle_gamma   90.00
#
_symmetry.space_group_name_H-M   'P 1'
#
loop_
_entity.id
_entity.type
_entity.pdbx_description
1 polymer ?
#
loop_
_entity_poly.entity_id
_entity_poly.type
_entity_poly.pdbx_seq_one_letter_code
_entity_poly.pdbx_strand_id
1 'polypeptide(L)'
;MGGAEFYASPIDISGARNVTLRYSVFFPVDFDWVLAGKLPGLYGGHTGCSGGNAALDCFSTRLMWRADGAGELYLYAPKDKQTDALCTARGSVCDAAYGLSIGRGSFTWTAGAWTTIHQTVYLNTPGEQDGVFTLDVNGKTVIHRKDVFYREDIGGSGGGKDGNTTKPTSTPTKTTKHSKPTTSTSDDGGLLGPILGLVDGLFDGGRREEAEVDNRELRPRQQESVSVNKDAATTSGDPQSTIGPSPQPTVAESQPTETGISDSSDIFGIQSAKPKEVKFAGIFFSTFFGGHSGKYATPRDQYVWFRDFALAHNF
;
A
#
# COMPACT_ATOMS: atom_id res chain seq x y z
N MET A 1 10.81 14.72 -9.34
CA MET A 1 10.56 13.58 -8.43
C MET A 1 11.11 13.99 -7.08
N GLY A 2 10.27 14.05 -6.04
CA GLY A 2 10.69 14.41 -4.68
C GLY A 2 10.07 13.42 -3.69
N GLY A 3 10.80 13.10 -2.63
CA GLY A 3 10.41 12.06 -1.66
C GLY A 3 11.51 11.02 -1.43
N ALA A 4 11.14 9.92 -0.79
CA ALA A 4 12.03 8.79 -0.51
C ALA A 4 11.29 7.46 -0.67
N GLU A 5 11.98 6.47 -1.22
CA GLU A 5 11.46 5.13 -1.42
C GLU A 5 12.55 4.07 -1.17
N PHE A 6 12.22 3.05 -0.37
CA PHE A 6 13.05 1.87 -0.15
C PHE A 6 12.23 0.72 0.44
N TYR A 7 12.79 -0.48 0.37
CA TYR A 7 12.24 -1.69 1.00
C TYR A 7 13.07 -2.04 2.24
N ALA A 8 12.42 -2.47 3.32
CA ALA A 8 13.08 -2.85 4.56
C ALA A 8 12.49 -4.14 5.16
N SER A 9 13.37 -5.05 5.58
CA SER A 9 13.01 -6.32 6.21
C SER A 9 13.79 -6.48 7.53
N PRO A 10 13.41 -5.73 8.59
CA PRO A 10 14.21 -5.67 9.82
C PRO A 10 14.14 -6.95 10.67
N ILE A 11 13.11 -7.77 10.46
CA ILE A 11 12.93 -9.11 11.06
C ILE A 11 12.38 -10.06 9.99
N ASP A 12 12.66 -11.36 10.12
CA ASP A 12 12.06 -12.36 9.25
C ASP A 12 10.58 -12.56 9.62
N ILE A 13 9.71 -12.23 8.68
CA ILE A 13 8.25 -12.39 8.77
C ILE A 13 7.72 -13.28 7.65
N SER A 14 8.60 -13.95 6.90
CA SER A 14 8.21 -14.77 5.74
C SER A 14 7.33 -15.96 6.11
N GLY A 15 7.43 -16.45 7.35
CA GLY A 15 6.56 -17.49 7.90
C GLY A 15 5.25 -16.99 8.53
N ALA A 16 5.08 -15.67 8.68
CA ALA A 16 3.92 -15.10 9.36
C ALA A 16 2.69 -15.08 8.43
N ARG A 17 1.50 -15.18 9.03
CA ARG A 17 0.22 -14.89 8.37
C ARG A 17 -0.41 -13.59 8.82
N ASN A 18 -0.04 -13.10 10.00
CA ASN A 18 -0.56 -11.89 10.61
C ASN A 18 0.61 -10.97 10.97
N VAL A 19 0.68 -9.79 10.36
CA VAL A 19 1.76 -8.82 10.58
C VAL A 19 1.16 -7.44 10.83
N THR A 20 1.67 -6.78 11.86
CA THR A 20 1.33 -5.40 12.19
C THR A 20 2.52 -4.49 11.92
N LEU A 21 2.30 -3.41 11.15
CA LEU A 21 3.21 -2.29 11.02
C LEU A 21 2.61 -1.07 11.73
N ARG A 22 3.37 -0.51 12.65
CA ARG A 22 3.07 0.75 13.33
C ARG A 22 4.12 1.80 12.99
N TYR A 23 3.67 3.04 12.84
CA TYR A 23 4.54 4.23 12.86
C TYR A 23 3.71 5.48 13.22
N SER A 24 4.39 6.58 13.50
CA SER A 24 3.78 7.91 13.62
C SER A 24 4.26 8.79 12.48
N VAL A 25 3.37 9.60 11.92
CA VAL A 25 3.67 10.58 10.86
C VAL A 25 3.22 11.97 11.28
N PHE A 26 4.00 13.00 10.94
CA PHE A 26 3.67 14.40 11.17
C PHE A 26 3.73 15.17 9.86
N PHE A 27 2.65 15.87 9.56
CA PHE A 27 2.57 16.85 8.49
C PHE A 27 2.62 18.26 9.11
N PRO A 28 3.42 19.21 8.60
CA PRO A 28 3.39 20.62 9.02
C PRO A 28 1.97 21.19 9.02
N VAL A 29 1.69 22.18 9.87
CA VAL A 29 0.36 22.84 9.94
C VAL A 29 -0.07 23.47 8.62
N ASP A 30 0.91 23.92 7.84
CA ASP A 30 0.71 24.56 6.54
C ASP A 30 0.71 23.55 5.38
N PHE A 31 0.93 22.25 5.62
CA PHE A 31 1.10 21.24 4.58
C PHE A 31 0.02 21.31 3.49
N ASP A 32 0.46 21.56 2.27
CA ASP A 32 -0.35 21.55 1.06
C ASP A 32 -0.44 20.11 0.57
N TRP A 33 -1.64 19.54 0.72
CA TRP A 33 -1.98 18.17 0.34
C TRP A 33 -1.90 17.93 -1.17
N VAL A 34 -2.01 19.00 -1.97
CA VAL A 34 -2.21 18.97 -3.42
C VAL A 34 -3.36 18.00 -3.73
N LEU A 35 -3.12 16.99 -4.56
CA LEU A 35 -4.13 15.98 -4.91
C LEU A 35 -3.92 14.67 -4.16
N ALA A 36 -2.67 14.29 -3.90
CA ALA A 36 -2.33 13.04 -3.24
C ALA A 36 -0.82 12.83 -2.99
N GLY A 37 -0.51 11.88 -2.11
CA GLY A 37 0.82 11.29 -1.98
C GLY A 37 0.81 9.98 -1.20
N LYS A 38 1.97 9.33 -1.14
CA LYS A 38 2.16 7.94 -0.69
C LYS A 38 2.71 7.92 0.72
N LEU A 39 2.37 6.88 1.47
CA LEU A 39 2.89 6.63 2.81
C LEU A 39 3.26 5.16 2.97
N PRO A 40 4.17 4.84 3.92
CA PRO A 40 4.65 3.49 4.12
C PRO A 40 3.55 2.45 4.39
N GLY A 41 3.77 1.22 3.95
CA GLY A 41 2.93 0.07 4.30
C GLY A 41 3.65 -1.26 4.19
N LEU A 42 2.93 -2.37 4.40
CA LEU A 42 3.50 -3.71 4.27
C LEU A 42 3.53 -4.16 2.80
N TYR A 43 4.47 -5.03 2.46
CA TYR A 43 4.52 -5.72 1.17
C TYR A 43 4.93 -7.19 1.30
N GLY A 44 4.66 -7.95 0.24
CA GLY A 44 5.02 -9.36 0.14
C GLY A 44 5.12 -9.85 -1.29
N GLY A 45 5.59 -11.08 -1.45
CA GLY A 45 5.99 -11.66 -2.73
C GLY A 45 7.36 -11.13 -3.16
N HIS A 46 7.38 -9.98 -3.83
CA HIS A 46 8.61 -9.34 -4.30
C HIS A 46 8.51 -7.80 -4.26
N THR A 47 9.64 -7.13 -4.44
CA THR A 47 9.71 -5.66 -4.57
C THR A 47 9.10 -5.19 -5.89
N GLY A 48 8.59 -3.96 -5.97
CA GLY A 48 8.03 -3.42 -7.22
C GLY A 48 6.54 -3.71 -7.42
N CYS A 49 5.83 -4.16 -6.38
CA CYS A 49 4.37 -4.32 -6.38
C CYS A 49 3.62 -2.96 -6.36
N SER A 50 3.84 -2.17 -7.42
CA SER A 50 3.41 -0.78 -7.55
C SER A 50 3.40 -0.34 -9.02
N GLY A 51 3.17 0.94 -9.30
CA GLY A 51 3.44 1.52 -10.62
C GLY A 51 2.57 1.01 -11.78
N GLY A 52 1.50 0.26 -11.49
CA GLY A 52 0.64 -0.37 -12.51
C GLY A 52 0.83 -1.87 -12.64
N ASN A 53 1.70 -2.48 -11.80
CA ASN A 53 1.78 -3.93 -11.65
C ASN A 53 0.38 -4.52 -11.34
N ALA A 54 0.06 -5.65 -11.97
CA ALA A 54 -1.21 -6.37 -11.81
C ALA A 54 -1.35 -7.05 -10.43
N ALA A 55 -0.24 -7.19 -9.69
CA ALA A 55 -0.13 -7.75 -8.36
C ALA A 55 -0.63 -9.20 -8.26
N LEU A 56 -0.25 -10.04 -9.23
CA LEU A 56 -0.63 -11.46 -9.29
C LEU A 56 0.25 -12.35 -8.38
N ASP A 57 1.48 -11.93 -8.14
CA ASP A 57 2.53 -12.65 -7.40
C ASP A 57 3.15 -11.80 -6.28
N CYS A 58 2.50 -10.69 -5.93
CA CYS A 58 2.91 -9.77 -4.89
C CYS A 58 1.71 -9.02 -4.32
N PHE A 59 1.91 -8.37 -3.16
CA PHE A 59 0.97 -7.37 -2.69
C PHE A 59 1.69 -6.17 -2.05
N SER A 60 1.03 -5.02 -2.01
CA SER A 60 1.42 -3.92 -1.13
C SER A 60 0.20 -3.22 -0.53
N THR A 61 0.36 -2.77 0.71
CA THR A 61 -0.69 -2.14 1.55
C THR A 61 -0.25 -0.76 2.01
N ARG A 62 0.37 0.00 1.11
CA ARG A 62 0.75 1.39 1.35
C ARG A 62 -0.49 2.21 1.69
N LEU A 63 -0.28 3.29 2.42
CA LEU A 63 -1.33 4.28 2.64
C LEU A 63 -1.15 5.45 1.67
N MET A 64 -2.21 6.22 1.49
CA MET A 64 -2.13 7.49 0.77
C MET A 64 -2.83 8.60 1.55
N TRP A 65 -2.35 9.83 1.35
CA TRP A 65 -3.19 11.01 1.54
C TRP A 65 -3.77 11.44 0.19
N ARG A 66 -4.90 12.14 0.27
CA ARG A 66 -5.57 12.83 -0.82
C ARG A 66 -5.70 14.31 -0.46
N ALA A 67 -6.35 15.07 -1.33
CA ALA A 67 -6.78 16.44 -1.04
C ALA A 67 -7.45 16.52 0.35
N ASP A 68 -7.26 17.66 1.01
CA ASP A 68 -7.78 17.96 2.36
C ASP A 68 -7.36 16.94 3.44
N GLY A 69 -6.27 16.21 3.20
CA GLY A 69 -5.75 15.21 4.13
C GLY A 69 -6.56 13.92 4.20
N ALA A 70 -7.53 13.69 3.31
CA ALA A 70 -8.29 12.44 3.34
C ALA A 70 -7.36 11.22 3.16
N GLY A 71 -7.47 10.25 4.07
CA GLY A 71 -6.65 9.05 4.08
C GLY A 71 -7.32 7.87 3.38
N GLU A 72 -6.52 6.98 2.79
CA GLU A 72 -6.98 5.71 2.21
C GLU A 72 -5.93 4.60 2.36
N LEU A 73 -6.40 3.34 2.32
CA LEU A 73 -5.53 2.23 1.94
C LEU A 73 -5.34 2.27 0.42
N TYR A 74 -4.09 2.20 -0.03
CA TYR A 74 -3.71 2.08 -1.42
C TYR A 74 -3.16 0.67 -1.70
N LEU A 75 -4.09 -0.22 -2.07
CA LEU A 75 -3.87 -1.65 -2.16
C LEU A 75 -3.40 -2.06 -3.56
N TYR A 76 -2.27 -2.77 -3.63
CA TYR A 76 -1.93 -3.63 -4.76
C TYR A 76 -2.13 -5.07 -4.33
N ALA A 77 -3.06 -5.76 -4.98
CA ALA A 77 -3.39 -7.18 -4.86
C ALA A 77 -4.19 -7.57 -6.11
N PRO A 78 -4.43 -8.87 -6.39
CA PRO A 78 -5.16 -9.31 -7.59
C PRO A 78 -6.53 -8.62 -7.69
N LYS A 79 -6.68 -7.74 -8.68
CA LYS A 79 -7.83 -6.81 -8.76
C LYS A 79 -9.12 -7.53 -9.10
N ASP A 80 -9.04 -8.47 -10.03
CA ASP A 80 -10.12 -9.32 -10.52
C ASP A 80 -10.64 -10.32 -9.49
N LYS A 81 -9.91 -10.50 -8.38
CA LYS A 81 -10.28 -11.38 -7.26
C LYS A 81 -10.82 -10.62 -6.05
N GLN A 82 -10.86 -9.29 -6.07
CA GLN A 82 -11.48 -8.56 -4.98
C GLN A 82 -13.01 -8.67 -5.04
N THR A 83 -13.66 -8.68 -3.88
CA THR A 83 -15.12 -8.75 -3.81
C THR A 83 -15.77 -7.45 -4.29
N ASP A 84 -16.99 -7.55 -4.82
CA ASP A 84 -17.82 -6.38 -5.11
C ASP A 84 -18.06 -5.54 -3.85
N ALA A 85 -18.22 -6.18 -2.69
CA ALA A 85 -18.38 -5.49 -1.41
C ALA A 85 -17.12 -4.67 -1.02
N LEU A 86 -15.91 -5.12 -1.39
CA LEU A 86 -14.69 -4.32 -1.27
C LEU A 86 -14.72 -3.11 -2.16
N CYS A 87 -15.08 -3.33 -3.41
CA CYS A 87 -14.96 -2.33 -4.45
C CYS A 87 -16.10 -1.31 -4.51
N THR A 88 -17.25 -1.62 -3.92
CA THR A 88 -18.43 -0.73 -3.85
C THR A 88 -18.63 -0.10 -2.48
N ALA A 89 -17.87 -0.51 -1.46
CA ALA A 89 -17.91 0.13 -0.15
C ALA A 89 -17.61 1.63 -0.25
N ARG A 90 -18.22 2.43 0.63
CA ARG A 90 -18.02 3.89 0.67
C ARG A 90 -16.52 4.25 0.66
N GLY A 91 -16.16 5.16 -0.24
CA GLY A 91 -14.77 5.62 -0.40
C GLY A 91 -13.85 4.62 -1.09
N SER A 92 -14.37 3.51 -1.61
CA SER A 92 -13.57 2.50 -2.30
C SER A 92 -13.74 2.59 -3.82
N VAL A 93 -12.64 2.38 -4.56
CA VAL A 93 -12.57 2.42 -6.02
C VAL A 93 -11.56 1.37 -6.47
N CYS A 94 -12.05 0.34 -7.16
CA CYS A 94 -11.21 -0.75 -7.68
C CYS A 94 -11.00 -0.71 -9.21
N ASP A 95 -11.82 0.04 -9.94
CA ASP A 95 -11.64 0.23 -11.39
C ASP A 95 -10.58 1.32 -11.64
N ALA A 96 -9.34 1.01 -11.26
CA ALA A 96 -8.21 1.89 -11.42
C ALA A 96 -7.09 1.19 -12.19
N ALA A 97 -6.45 1.91 -13.11
CA ALA A 97 -5.24 1.43 -13.79
C ALA A 97 -4.11 1.09 -12.80
N TYR A 98 -4.08 1.74 -11.63
CA TYR A 98 -3.06 1.61 -10.60
C TYR A 98 -3.60 0.86 -9.37
N GLY A 99 -3.09 1.13 -8.16
CA GLY A 99 -3.60 0.52 -6.93
C GLY A 99 -5.05 0.87 -6.64
N LEU A 100 -5.72 -0.01 -5.90
CA LEU A 100 -7.10 0.14 -5.45
C LEU A 100 -7.14 1.13 -4.29
N SER A 101 -8.08 2.07 -4.35
CA SER A 101 -8.35 3.00 -3.25
C SER A 101 -9.38 2.34 -2.35
N ILE A 102 -9.06 2.01 -1.11
CA ILE A 102 -10.00 1.38 -0.18
C ILE A 102 -10.26 2.33 1.00
N GLY A 103 -11.53 2.64 1.24
CA GLY A 103 -11.96 3.44 2.39
C GLY A 103 -11.41 4.88 2.40
N ARG A 104 -11.30 5.53 1.23
CA ARG A 104 -10.90 6.94 1.15
C ARG A 104 -11.83 7.82 1.97
N GLY A 105 -11.22 8.65 2.82
CA GLY A 105 -11.95 9.57 3.68
C GLY A 105 -12.58 8.92 4.91
N SER A 106 -12.29 7.64 5.18
CA SER A 106 -12.63 7.02 6.47
C SER A 106 -11.85 7.62 7.64
N PHE A 107 -10.77 8.35 7.35
CA PHE A 107 -10.01 9.15 8.29
C PHE A 107 -9.33 10.32 7.56
N THR A 108 -8.80 11.26 8.33
CA THR A 108 -8.05 12.42 7.83
C THR A 108 -6.69 12.48 8.52
N TRP A 109 -5.65 12.75 7.75
CA TRP A 109 -4.33 13.13 8.24
C TRP A 109 -4.39 14.55 8.77
N THR A 110 -4.06 14.76 10.04
CA THR A 110 -4.14 16.10 10.66
C THR A 110 -2.82 16.83 10.50
N ALA A 111 -2.82 17.91 9.72
CA ALA A 111 -1.71 18.87 9.66
C ALA A 111 -1.47 19.51 11.05
N GLY A 112 -0.20 19.67 11.43
CA GLY A 112 0.21 20.22 12.71
C GLY A 112 0.14 19.24 13.89
N ALA A 113 -0.21 17.96 13.66
CA ALA A 113 -0.28 16.95 14.70
C ALA A 113 0.34 15.62 14.27
N TRP A 114 0.81 14.85 15.26
CA TRP A 114 1.24 13.48 15.02
C TRP A 114 0.01 12.59 14.82
N THR A 115 0.03 11.80 13.74
CA THR A 115 -0.92 10.71 13.52
C THR A 115 -0.21 9.38 13.69
N THR A 116 -0.67 8.56 14.62
CA THR A 116 -0.17 7.21 14.83
C THR A 116 -1.02 6.23 14.04
N ILE A 117 -0.38 5.39 13.23
CA ILE A 117 -1.03 4.37 12.40
C ILE A 117 -0.59 2.99 12.84
N HIS A 118 -1.55 2.07 12.91
CA HIS A 118 -1.31 0.64 13.11
C HIS A 118 -2.07 -0.07 11.98
N GLN A 119 -1.36 -0.60 10.99
CA GLN A 119 -1.97 -1.46 9.99
C GLN A 119 -1.68 -2.92 10.35
N THR A 120 -2.71 -3.75 10.37
CA THR A 120 -2.59 -5.18 10.58
C THR A 120 -3.11 -5.90 9.34
N VAL A 121 -2.25 -6.72 8.75
CA VAL A 121 -2.56 -7.51 7.56
C VAL A 121 -2.56 -8.98 7.96
N TYR A 122 -3.68 -9.66 7.70
CA TYR A 122 -3.78 -11.11 7.75
C TYR A 122 -3.86 -11.63 6.32
N LEU A 123 -2.85 -12.38 5.87
CA LEU A 123 -2.89 -12.97 4.54
C LEU A 123 -3.98 -14.02 4.46
N ASN A 124 -4.73 -14.00 3.36
CA ASN A 124 -5.72 -15.01 3.10
C ASN A 124 -5.07 -16.41 3.05
N THR A 125 -5.84 -17.43 3.37
CA THR A 125 -5.54 -18.80 2.98
C THR A 125 -5.38 -18.82 1.47
N PRO A 126 -4.29 -19.38 0.91
CA PRO A 126 -4.08 -19.39 -0.54
C PRO A 126 -5.34 -19.84 -1.29
N GLY A 127 -5.83 -19.00 -2.22
CA GLY A 127 -7.02 -19.28 -3.02
C GLY A 127 -8.37 -18.91 -2.37
N GLU A 128 -8.39 -18.56 -1.09
CA GLU A 128 -9.62 -18.23 -0.34
C GLU A 128 -9.81 -16.72 -0.15
N GLN A 129 -11.06 -16.28 0.03
CA GLN A 129 -11.43 -14.88 0.25
C GLN A 129 -11.53 -14.51 1.75
N ASP A 130 -10.52 -14.87 2.55
CA ASP A 130 -10.53 -14.73 4.02
C ASP A 130 -9.44 -13.80 4.57
N GLY A 131 -8.79 -13.01 3.72
CA GLY A 131 -7.74 -12.07 4.14
C GLY A 131 -8.30 -10.85 4.85
N VAL A 132 -7.55 -10.36 5.84
CA VAL A 132 -7.97 -9.26 6.72
C VAL A 132 -7.05 -8.06 6.57
N PHE A 133 -7.65 -6.88 6.45
CA PHE A 133 -6.95 -5.62 6.62
C PHE A 133 -7.62 -4.82 7.72
N THR A 134 -6.85 -4.40 8.72
CA THR A 134 -7.30 -3.47 9.77
C THR A 134 -6.37 -2.28 9.81
N LEU A 135 -6.93 -1.07 9.86
CA LEU A 135 -6.19 0.16 10.07
C LEU A 135 -6.77 0.89 11.28
N ASP A 136 -5.92 1.07 12.29
CA ASP A 136 -6.19 1.95 13.42
C ASP A 136 -5.42 3.26 13.24
N VAL A 137 -6.12 4.37 13.42
CA VAL A 137 -5.57 5.72 13.38
C VAL A 137 -5.81 6.36 14.74
N ASN A 138 -4.72 6.75 15.41
CA ASN A 138 -4.74 7.29 16.78
C ASN A 138 -5.53 6.38 17.75
N GLY A 139 -5.40 5.06 17.60
CA GLY A 139 -6.06 4.07 18.45
C GLY A 139 -7.53 3.78 18.10
N LYS A 140 -8.08 4.37 17.04
CA LYS A 140 -9.43 4.08 16.54
C LYS A 140 -9.38 3.32 15.23
N THR A 141 -10.08 2.20 15.14
CA THR A 141 -10.26 1.46 13.88
C THR A 141 -11.09 2.29 12.88
N VAL A 142 -10.49 2.57 11.72
CA VAL A 142 -11.10 3.38 10.65
C VAL A 142 -11.34 2.56 9.37
N ILE A 143 -10.60 1.46 9.19
CA ILE A 143 -10.84 0.47 8.13
C ILE A 143 -10.74 -0.91 8.75
N HIS A 144 -11.73 -1.76 8.50
CA HIS A 144 -11.70 -3.18 8.88
C HIS A 144 -12.37 -4.01 7.79
N ARG A 145 -11.58 -4.83 7.09
CA ARG A 145 -11.99 -5.69 5.98
C ARG A 145 -11.61 -7.13 6.29
N LYS A 146 -12.47 -8.09 5.95
CA LYS A 146 -12.25 -9.53 6.16
C LYS A 146 -12.37 -10.35 4.88
N ASP A 147 -12.34 -9.65 3.75
CA ASP A 147 -12.63 -10.18 2.43
C ASP A 147 -11.61 -9.69 1.40
N VAL A 148 -10.37 -9.42 1.84
CA VAL A 148 -9.28 -9.01 0.95
C VAL A 148 -8.59 -10.25 0.40
N PHE A 149 -8.43 -10.34 -0.92
CA PHE A 149 -7.68 -11.40 -1.56
C PHE A 149 -6.23 -10.95 -1.80
N TYR A 150 -5.24 -11.57 -1.16
CA TYR A 150 -3.83 -11.24 -1.35
C TYR A 150 -3.09 -12.24 -2.25
N ARG A 151 -3.48 -13.52 -2.24
CA ARG A 151 -2.71 -14.58 -2.89
C ARG A 151 -3.54 -15.80 -3.31
N GLU A 152 -3.14 -16.37 -4.44
CA GLU A 152 -3.68 -17.60 -4.99
C GLU A 152 -3.11 -18.86 -4.35
N ASP A 153 -3.81 -19.99 -4.50
CA ASP A 153 -3.24 -21.32 -4.29
C ASP A 153 -2.48 -21.77 -5.55
N ILE A 154 -1.16 -21.64 -5.50
CA ILE A 154 -0.27 -22.04 -6.61
C ILE A 154 0.13 -23.54 -6.48
N GLY A 155 -0.31 -24.21 -5.40
CA GLY A 155 -0.03 -25.63 -5.12
C GLY A 155 -0.99 -26.62 -5.80
N GLY A 156 -2.14 -26.14 -6.30
CA GLY A 156 -3.11 -26.93 -7.04
C GLY A 156 -2.97 -26.74 -8.56
N SER A 157 -2.61 -27.81 -9.27
CA SER A 157 -2.57 -27.82 -10.74
C SER A 157 -3.88 -27.33 -11.36
N GLY A 158 -3.83 -26.20 -12.08
CA GLY A 158 -4.94 -25.70 -12.89
C GLY A 158 -4.37 -25.12 -14.18
N GLY A 159 -4.26 -25.95 -15.21
CA GLY A 159 -3.92 -25.50 -16.56
C GLY A 159 -4.86 -24.40 -16.99
N GLY A 160 -4.29 -23.29 -17.45
CA GLY A 160 -5.04 -22.30 -18.22
C GLY A 160 -5.73 -23.02 -19.36
N LYS A 161 -7.06 -23.12 -19.29
CA LYS A 161 -7.83 -23.38 -20.49
C LYS A 161 -7.79 -22.07 -21.28
N ASP A 162 -6.94 -22.05 -22.29
CA ASP A 162 -7.08 -21.13 -23.40
C ASP A 162 -8.53 -21.18 -23.87
N GLY A 163 -9.26 -20.10 -23.61
CA GLY A 163 -10.61 -19.89 -24.12
C GLY A 163 -10.57 -19.67 -25.63
N ASN A 164 -10.31 -20.74 -26.39
CA ASN A 164 -10.62 -20.78 -27.81
C ASN A 164 -12.11 -21.08 -27.97
N THR A 165 -12.95 -20.07 -27.82
CA THR A 165 -14.34 -20.13 -28.30
C THR A 165 -14.36 -19.70 -29.77
N THR A 166 -14.20 -20.70 -30.62
CA THR A 166 -14.68 -20.70 -32.01
C THR A 166 -16.14 -20.27 -32.04
N LYS A 167 -16.38 -19.07 -32.56
CA LYS A 167 -17.69 -18.53 -32.92
C LYS A 167 -18.31 -19.37 -34.06
N PRO A 168 -19.52 -19.95 -33.92
CA PRO A 168 -20.23 -20.51 -35.05
C PRO A 168 -20.84 -19.39 -35.91
N THR A 169 -20.53 -19.45 -37.20
CA THR A 169 -21.08 -18.62 -38.27
C THR A 169 -22.52 -19.05 -38.57
N SER A 170 -23.48 -18.14 -38.48
CA SER A 170 -24.78 -18.25 -39.16
C SER A 170 -25.19 -16.90 -39.75
N THR A 171 -25.26 -16.85 -41.08
CA THR A 171 -25.68 -15.72 -41.94
C THR A 171 -27.24 -15.60 -41.97
N PRO A 172 -27.86 -14.58 -42.61
CA PRO A 172 -28.68 -13.60 -41.88
C PRO A 172 -30.14 -13.49 -42.37
N THR A 173 -31.02 -12.92 -41.53
CA THR A 173 -32.34 -12.43 -41.97
C THR A 173 -32.46 -10.92 -41.76
N LYS A 174 -32.78 -10.24 -42.87
CA LYS A 174 -33.00 -8.80 -43.08
C LYS A 174 -34.16 -8.25 -42.22
N THR A 175 -33.98 -7.06 -41.63
CA THR A 175 -34.92 -5.93 -41.69
C THR A 175 -34.31 -4.60 -41.20
N THR A 176 -33.99 -3.75 -42.19
CA THR A 176 -34.15 -2.28 -42.32
C THR A 176 -33.91 -1.25 -41.19
N LYS A 177 -32.95 -0.33 -41.50
CA LYS A 177 -32.92 1.17 -41.40
C LYS A 177 -32.83 1.77 -39.97
N HIS A 178 -31.89 2.68 -39.62
CA HIS A 178 -31.39 3.88 -40.32
C HIS A 178 -30.01 4.38 -39.78
N SER A 179 -29.18 4.89 -40.71
CA SER A 179 -28.34 6.12 -40.67
C SER A 179 -27.13 6.33 -39.72
N LYS A 180 -25.96 6.53 -40.36
CA LYS A 180 -24.55 6.92 -39.98
C LYS A 180 -24.42 8.40 -39.47
N PRO A 181 -23.21 8.98 -39.14
CA PRO A 181 -21.84 8.43 -38.97
C PRO A 181 -20.95 8.94 -37.78
N THR A 182 -19.85 8.20 -37.50
CA THR A 182 -18.47 8.54 -37.01
C THR A 182 -18.22 9.83 -36.18
N THR A 183 -17.49 9.84 -35.06
CA THR A 183 -16.03 9.59 -34.93
C THR A 183 -15.59 9.30 -33.49
N SER A 184 -14.46 8.59 -33.35
CA SER A 184 -13.70 8.31 -32.13
C SER A 184 -13.03 9.56 -31.52
N THR A 185 -13.08 9.69 -30.19
CA THR A 185 -11.95 10.14 -29.35
C THR A 185 -12.06 9.49 -27.97
N SER A 186 -10.91 8.98 -27.52
CA SER A 186 -10.64 8.52 -26.17
C SER A 186 -10.50 9.72 -25.25
N ASP A 187 -11.39 9.88 -24.28
CA ASP A 187 -11.31 10.98 -23.32
C ASP A 187 -11.37 10.47 -21.87
N ASP A 188 -10.23 10.70 -21.21
CA ASP A 188 -9.91 10.75 -19.80
C ASP A 188 -11.09 10.75 -18.81
N GLY A 189 -11.15 9.73 -17.95
CA GLY A 189 -12.06 9.64 -16.81
C GLY A 189 -11.84 10.78 -15.82
N GLY A 190 -12.64 11.84 -15.99
CA GLY A 190 -12.73 13.01 -15.12
C GLY A 190 -13.37 12.67 -13.77
N LEU A 191 -12.60 12.88 -12.71
CA LEU A 191 -13.06 12.92 -11.32
C LEU A 191 -13.39 14.37 -10.97
N LEU A 192 -14.59 14.86 -11.29
CA LEU A 192 -15.17 16.08 -10.74
C LEU A 192 -16.71 15.99 -10.77
N GLY A 193 -17.33 15.88 -9.60
CA GLY A 193 -18.75 16.19 -9.41
C GLY A 193 -18.86 17.39 -8.45
N PRO A 194 -19.69 18.40 -8.73
CA PRO A 194 -19.83 19.56 -7.85
C PRO A 194 -20.84 19.25 -6.74
N ILE A 195 -20.51 19.59 -5.49
CA ILE A 195 -21.52 19.81 -4.45
C ILE A 195 -21.34 21.24 -3.96
N LEU A 196 -22.19 22.13 -4.47
CA LEU A 196 -22.38 23.48 -3.97
C LEU A 196 -23.84 23.64 -3.58
N GLY A 197 -24.05 23.90 -2.29
CA GLY A 197 -25.10 24.72 -1.68
C GLY A 197 -26.56 24.48 -2.06
N LEU A 198 -27.33 23.95 -1.10
CA LEU A 198 -28.65 24.50 -0.82
C LEU A 198 -28.82 24.62 0.70
N VAL A 199 -28.79 25.86 1.16
CA VAL A 199 -29.40 26.31 2.41
C VAL A 199 -30.88 26.51 2.12
N ASP A 200 -31.75 25.80 2.85
CA ASP A 200 -33.03 26.38 3.26
C ASP A 200 -33.54 25.65 4.51
N GLY A 201 -34.01 26.46 5.46
CA GLY A 201 -34.28 26.05 6.82
C GLY A 201 -35.62 25.36 7.00
N LEU A 202 -35.68 24.53 8.05
CA LEU A 202 -36.91 24.17 8.72
C LEU A 202 -36.60 24.09 10.22
N PHE A 203 -37.16 25.07 10.93
CA PHE A 203 -37.33 25.05 12.38
C PHE A 203 -38.31 23.94 12.73
N ASP A 204 -37.93 23.01 13.61
CA ASP A 204 -38.86 22.53 14.63
C ASP A 204 -38.09 22.08 15.88
N GLY A 205 -38.57 22.54 17.02
CA GLY A 205 -37.93 22.41 18.32
C GLY A 205 -38.38 21.18 19.09
N GLY A 206 -37.52 20.69 19.98
CA GLY A 206 -37.96 19.76 21.01
C GLY A 206 -36.85 18.98 21.69
N ARG A 207 -36.74 19.23 23.00
CA ARG A 207 -36.07 18.44 24.07
C ARG A 207 -34.54 18.41 24.11
N ARG A 208 -34.05 19.26 25.01
CA ARG A 208 -32.91 18.97 25.89
C ARG A 208 -33.28 17.85 26.85
N GLU A 209 -32.39 16.88 27.01
CA GLU A 209 -32.28 16.06 28.21
C GLU A 209 -30.77 15.93 28.49
N GLU A 210 -30.33 16.60 29.54
CA GLU A 210 -28.94 16.61 30.00
C GLU A 210 -28.72 15.33 30.82
N ALA A 211 -27.80 14.47 30.38
CA ALA A 211 -27.37 13.31 31.14
C ALA A 211 -26.12 13.67 31.97
N GLU A 212 -26.29 13.60 33.28
CA GLU A 212 -25.31 13.77 34.34
C GLU A 212 -24.22 12.69 34.26
N VAL A 213 -22.94 13.10 34.22
CA VAL A 213 -21.78 12.18 34.23
C VAL A 213 -21.20 12.14 35.64
N ASP A 214 -21.43 11.02 36.34
CA ASP A 214 -20.83 10.67 37.63
C ASP A 214 -19.33 10.39 37.47
N ASN A 215 -18.50 11.27 38.05
CA ASN A 215 -17.06 11.12 38.13
C ASN A 215 -16.71 10.28 39.37
N ARG A 216 -16.50 8.97 39.17
CA ARG A 216 -15.85 8.10 40.17
C ARG A 216 -14.57 7.49 39.63
N GLU A 217 -13.51 8.20 39.96
CA GLU A 217 -12.20 7.71 40.43
C GLU A 217 -11.95 6.19 40.34
N LEU A 218 -11.15 5.79 39.34
CA LEU A 218 -10.51 4.48 39.27
C LEU A 218 -9.00 4.67 39.32
N ARG A 219 -8.43 4.21 40.44
CA ARG A 219 -7.01 4.18 40.78
C ARG A 219 -6.17 3.44 39.72
N PRO A 220 -4.95 3.88 39.41
CA PRO A 220 -4.05 3.11 38.55
C PRO A 220 -3.47 1.91 39.31
N ARG A 221 -3.56 0.71 38.71
CA ARG A 221 -2.75 -0.44 39.07
C ARG A 221 -1.31 -0.19 38.61
N GLN A 222 -0.37 -0.38 39.55
CA GLN A 222 1.06 -0.43 39.29
C GLN A 222 1.36 -1.54 38.28
N GLN A 223 2.13 -1.21 37.24
CA GLN A 223 2.84 -2.19 36.43
C GLN A 223 4.34 -1.94 36.62
N GLU A 224 5.03 -2.99 37.02
CA GLU A 224 6.45 -3.01 37.37
C GLU A 224 7.31 -2.50 36.20
N SER A 225 8.16 -1.51 36.50
CA SER A 225 9.27 -1.13 35.64
C SER A 225 10.56 -1.59 36.31
N VAL A 226 11.25 -2.53 35.67
CA VAL A 226 12.60 -2.93 36.09
C VAL A 226 13.55 -1.83 35.64
N SER A 227 14.09 -1.10 36.62
CA SER A 227 15.15 -0.11 36.43
C SER A 227 16.50 -0.81 36.54
N VAL A 228 17.35 -0.70 35.52
CA VAL A 228 18.79 -1.03 35.65
C VAL A 228 19.53 0.27 35.93
N ASN A 229 20.06 0.37 37.16
CA ASN A 229 20.88 1.50 37.58
C ASN A 229 22.25 1.48 36.90
N LYS A 230 22.67 2.70 36.58
CA LYS A 230 24.02 3.12 36.23
C LYS A 230 24.95 3.00 37.43
N ASP A 231 26.22 2.69 37.15
CA ASP A 231 27.42 3.24 37.81
C ASP A 231 28.50 3.32 36.71
N ALA A 232 28.93 4.53 36.31
CA ALA A 232 30.12 5.28 36.75
C ALA A 232 31.44 4.65 36.22
N ALA A 233 32.42 5.35 35.65
CA ALA A 233 32.83 6.74 35.74
C ALA A 233 33.73 7.17 34.54
N THR A 234 33.86 8.48 34.43
CA THR A 234 34.73 9.38 33.66
C THR A 234 36.18 8.93 33.38
N THR A 235 36.67 9.16 32.15
CA THR A 235 37.97 9.80 31.87
C THR A 235 38.03 10.40 30.46
N SER A 236 38.58 11.62 30.43
CA SER A 236 38.97 12.46 29.30
C SER A 236 40.02 11.87 28.35
N GLY A 237 39.95 12.23 27.07
CA GLY A 237 41.08 12.13 26.15
C GLY A 237 40.68 12.16 24.68
N ASP A 238 40.74 13.33 24.05
CA ASP A 238 40.89 13.45 22.60
C ASP A 238 42.17 12.72 22.15
N PRO A 239 42.12 12.04 20.99
CA PRO A 239 43.06 12.44 19.97
C PRO A 239 42.42 12.56 18.58
N GLN A 240 42.75 13.69 17.98
CA GLN A 240 42.72 14.03 16.57
C GLN A 240 43.31 12.89 15.71
N SER A 241 42.55 12.37 14.73
CA SER A 241 43.08 11.49 13.69
C SER A 241 42.64 11.94 12.31
N THR A 242 43.65 12.19 11.50
CA THR A 242 43.69 12.73 10.15
C THR A 242 43.05 11.82 9.10
N ILE A 243 42.35 12.44 8.16
CA ILE A 243 41.80 11.86 6.93
C ILE A 243 42.96 11.47 6.00
N GLY A 244 43.05 10.18 5.65
CA GLY A 244 43.88 9.66 4.56
C GLY A 244 43.00 9.08 3.45
N PRO A 245 43.40 9.18 2.16
CA PRO A 245 42.54 8.80 1.04
C PRO A 245 42.37 7.28 0.89
N SER A 246 41.17 6.90 0.45
CA SER A 246 40.72 5.53 0.13
C SER A 246 41.41 4.97 -1.13
N PRO A 247 41.85 3.70 -1.15
CA PRO A 247 42.36 3.06 -2.37
C PRO A 247 41.22 2.52 -3.25
N GLN A 248 41.28 2.88 -4.53
CA GLN A 248 40.40 2.46 -5.61
C GLN A 248 40.70 0.99 -6.02
N PRO A 249 39.69 0.13 -6.27
CA PRO A 249 39.94 -1.21 -6.78
C PRO A 249 40.13 -1.20 -8.30
N THR A 250 41.25 -1.78 -8.73
CA THR A 250 41.68 -1.98 -10.12
C THR A 250 40.86 -3.10 -10.79
N VAL A 251 40.33 -2.84 -11.98
CA VAL A 251 39.67 -3.83 -12.83
C VAL A 251 40.74 -4.66 -13.54
N ALA A 252 40.74 -5.97 -13.34
CA ALA A 252 41.53 -6.92 -14.10
C ALA A 252 40.59 -7.73 -15.01
N GLU A 253 40.70 -7.47 -16.30
CA GLU A 253 40.02 -8.16 -17.40
C GLU A 253 40.82 -9.42 -17.75
N SER A 254 40.19 -10.59 -17.69
CA SER A 254 40.77 -11.84 -18.16
C SER A 254 39.77 -12.58 -19.05
N GLN A 255 40.00 -12.54 -20.36
CA GLN A 255 39.40 -13.47 -21.32
C GLN A 255 40.07 -14.85 -21.21
N PRO A 256 39.33 -15.93 -21.51
CA PRO A 256 39.91 -17.01 -22.29
C PRO A 256 39.04 -17.46 -23.48
N THR A 257 39.65 -17.35 -24.66
CA THR A 257 39.72 -18.31 -25.78
C THR A 257 38.63 -19.38 -25.96
N GLU A 258 38.02 -19.35 -27.15
CA GLU A 258 37.25 -20.43 -27.78
C GLU A 258 38.04 -21.75 -27.93
N THR A 259 37.37 -22.87 -27.65
CA THR A 259 37.60 -24.14 -28.36
C THR A 259 36.28 -24.91 -28.51
N GLY A 260 35.80 -25.03 -29.76
CA GLY A 260 35.37 -26.29 -30.40
C GLY A 260 34.23 -27.14 -29.83
N ILE A 261 33.03 -26.92 -30.37
CA ILE A 261 32.00 -27.88 -30.85
C ILE A 261 32.09 -29.35 -30.36
N SER A 262 31.05 -29.82 -29.65
CA SER A 262 30.24 -30.97 -30.10
C SER A 262 29.01 -31.21 -29.22
N ASP A 263 27.91 -31.44 -29.91
CA ASP A 263 26.72 -32.18 -29.54
C ASP A 263 25.48 -31.41 -29.08
N SER A 264 24.50 -31.51 -29.95
CA SER A 264 23.15 -31.02 -29.91
C SER A 264 22.27 -31.90 -29.02
N SER A 265 21.22 -31.30 -28.46
CA SER A 265 20.10 -31.91 -27.73
C SER A 265 20.25 -32.08 -26.22
N ASP A 266 20.48 -30.99 -25.47
CA ASP A 266 20.07 -30.89 -24.04
C ASP A 266 20.09 -29.45 -23.49
N ILE A 267 19.50 -28.47 -24.21
CA ILE A 267 19.27 -27.11 -23.66
C ILE A 267 17.80 -26.70 -23.88
N PHE A 268 16.89 -27.46 -23.27
CA PHE A 268 15.54 -27.01 -22.95
C PHE A 268 15.30 -27.31 -21.48
N GLY A 269 15.73 -26.38 -20.61
CA GLY A 269 15.72 -26.63 -19.17
C GLY A 269 15.96 -25.41 -18.30
N ILE A 270 15.52 -24.21 -18.71
CA ILE A 270 15.22 -23.17 -17.72
C ILE A 270 13.71 -23.18 -17.52
N GLN A 271 13.28 -24.14 -16.71
CA GLN A 271 11.99 -24.06 -16.07
C GLN A 271 12.11 -22.91 -15.08
N SER A 272 11.64 -21.71 -15.46
CA SER A 272 11.35 -20.64 -14.51
C SER A 272 10.55 -21.28 -13.38
N ALA A 273 11.14 -21.41 -12.20
CA ALA A 273 10.47 -22.00 -11.06
C ALA A 273 9.16 -21.23 -10.86
N LYS A 274 8.03 -21.96 -10.91
CA LYS A 274 6.70 -21.38 -10.66
C LYS A 274 6.74 -20.61 -9.32
N PRO A 275 5.99 -19.50 -9.19
CA PRO A 275 6.13 -18.64 -8.02
C PRO A 275 5.86 -19.43 -6.74
N LYS A 276 6.85 -19.36 -5.85
CA LYS A 276 6.74 -19.74 -4.45
C LYS A 276 5.61 -18.91 -3.85
N GLU A 277 4.74 -19.54 -3.06
CA GLU A 277 3.63 -18.91 -2.33
C GLU A 277 3.93 -17.44 -1.93
N VAL A 278 3.01 -16.51 -2.22
CA VAL A 278 3.15 -15.10 -1.83
C VAL A 278 3.14 -14.99 -0.31
N LYS A 279 4.25 -14.52 0.25
CA LYS A 279 4.50 -14.36 1.70
C LYS A 279 4.83 -12.92 2.03
N PHE A 280 4.76 -12.53 3.30
CA PHE A 280 5.28 -11.23 3.71
C PHE A 280 6.78 -11.11 3.41
N ALA A 281 7.19 -9.91 3.03
CA ALA A 281 8.59 -9.59 2.78
C ALA A 281 9.10 -8.47 3.72
N GLY A 282 8.27 -7.46 4.01
CA GLY A 282 8.68 -6.39 4.91
C GLY A 282 7.85 -5.12 4.79
N ILE A 283 8.52 -4.00 5.01
CA ILE A 283 8.00 -2.63 4.91
C ILE A 283 8.38 -2.07 3.53
N PHE A 284 7.38 -1.57 2.82
CA PHE A 284 7.57 -0.73 1.66
C PHE A 284 7.44 0.72 2.11
N PHE A 285 8.59 1.33 2.43
CA PHE A 285 8.65 2.75 2.75
C PHE A 285 8.61 3.52 1.43
N SER A 286 7.55 4.30 1.23
CA SER A 286 7.34 5.05 0.00
C SER A 286 6.60 6.33 0.38
N THR A 287 7.25 7.47 0.26
CA THR A 287 6.62 8.78 0.48
C THR A 287 7.02 9.77 -0.59
N PHE A 288 6.03 10.23 -1.32
CA PHE A 288 6.14 11.23 -2.38
C PHE A 288 4.75 11.74 -2.75
N PHE A 289 4.67 12.99 -3.19
CA PHE A 289 3.47 13.50 -3.88
C PHE A 289 3.29 12.75 -5.20
N GLY A 290 2.09 12.27 -5.53
CA GLY A 290 2.01 11.62 -6.83
C GLY A 290 0.68 11.13 -7.35
N GLY A 291 0.83 10.31 -8.37
CA GLY A 291 0.20 10.49 -9.66
C GLY A 291 1.33 10.75 -10.67
N HIS A 292 1.11 10.62 -11.97
CA HIS A 292 2.19 10.61 -12.97
C HIS A 292 2.26 11.90 -13.80
N SER A 293 1.69 13.00 -13.30
CA SER A 293 1.62 14.27 -14.03
C SER A 293 1.85 15.48 -13.14
N GLY A 294 2.11 16.65 -13.77
CA GLY A 294 2.49 17.89 -13.08
C GLY A 294 1.44 18.41 -12.08
N LYS A 295 0.16 18.05 -12.22
CA LYS A 295 -0.90 18.44 -11.27
C LYS A 295 -0.73 17.87 -9.85
N TYR A 296 0.14 16.89 -9.69
CA TYR A 296 0.49 16.32 -8.39
C TYR A 296 1.75 16.96 -7.78
N ALA A 297 2.45 17.83 -8.51
CA ALA A 297 3.64 18.49 -7.98
C ALA A 297 3.25 19.40 -6.83
N THR A 298 4.03 19.35 -5.75
CA THR A 298 3.91 20.33 -4.69
C THR A 298 4.38 21.71 -5.19
N PRO A 299 3.68 22.81 -4.86
CA PRO A 299 4.06 24.15 -5.31
C PRO A 299 5.26 24.73 -4.56
N ARG A 300 5.76 24.04 -3.53
CA ARG A 300 6.78 24.53 -2.60
C ARG A 300 7.53 23.37 -1.94
N ASP A 301 8.63 23.68 -1.27
CA ASP A 301 9.30 22.69 -0.42
C ASP A 301 8.44 22.35 0.78
N GLN A 302 8.27 21.04 1.02
CA GLN A 302 7.45 20.50 2.10
C GLN A 302 8.11 19.26 2.68
N TYR A 303 7.85 19.02 3.96
CA TYR A 303 8.48 17.95 4.73
C TYR A 303 7.43 17.11 5.42
N VAL A 304 7.76 15.84 5.66
CA VAL A 304 6.96 14.90 6.44
C VAL A 304 7.92 14.18 7.36
N TRP A 305 7.59 14.09 8.66
CA TRP A 305 8.42 13.40 9.65
C TRP A 305 7.78 12.08 10.04
N PHE A 306 8.64 11.09 10.30
CA PHE A 306 8.23 9.77 10.74
C PHE A 306 8.98 9.40 12.01
N ARG A 307 8.32 8.66 12.92
CA ARG A 307 8.93 8.10 14.13
C ARG A 307 8.21 6.83 14.58
N ASP A 308 8.72 6.20 15.63
CA ASP A 308 8.10 5.09 16.34
C ASP A 308 7.72 3.90 15.45
N PHE A 309 8.57 3.59 14.45
CA PHE A 309 8.39 2.39 13.63
C PHE A 309 8.47 1.14 14.48
N ALA A 310 7.49 0.27 14.34
CA ALA A 310 7.48 -1.07 14.92
C ALA A 310 6.87 -2.06 13.92
N LEU A 311 7.46 -3.25 13.87
CA LEU A 311 7.00 -4.36 13.05
C LEU A 311 6.85 -5.59 13.95
N ALA A 312 5.67 -6.21 13.94
CA ALA A 312 5.38 -7.39 14.73
C ALA A 312 4.77 -8.47 13.84
N HIS A 313 5.24 -9.71 13.98
CA HIS A 313 4.45 -10.88 13.58
C HIS A 313 3.58 -11.30 14.76
N ASN A 314 2.31 -11.59 14.51
CA ASN A 314 1.38 -12.04 15.53
C ASN A 314 1.20 -13.55 15.36
N PHE A 315 1.45 -14.32 16.43
CA PHE A 315 1.29 -15.77 16.47
C PHE A 315 -0.16 -16.20 16.68
#